data_AF-A0AAV7ER99-F1
#
_entry.id   AF-A0AAV7ER99-F1
#
_cell.length_a   1.000
_cell.length_b   1.000
_cell.length_c   1.000
_cell.angle_alpha   90.00
_cell.angle_beta   90.00
_cell.angle_gamma   90.00
#
_symmetry.space_group_name_H-M   'P 1'
#
loop_
_entity.id
_entity.type
_entity.pdbx_description
1 polymer ?
#
loop_
_entity_poly.entity_id
_entity_poly.type
_entity_poly.pdbx_seq_one_letter_code
_entity_poly.pdbx_strand_id
1 'polypeptide(L)'
;MKGGSAIENGEASRAATARAGGVNRGLSIFDFILRLVALIGTLGSAISMGTTDETLPFFTQFIRFKAEYNDLPSFTFFVIANSIVAAYLVLTLPLSIFHIVRSGSRVSRIILILLDAAMLALLTAGASAAAAIVYLAHKGNARANWFAICQQFNSFCERISGSLIGSFGGIVVFILLIFLSSVALSRR
;
A
#
# COMPACT_ATOMS: atom_id res chain seq x y z
N MET A 1 -33.33 23.07 45.23
CA MET A 1 -33.08 22.03 44.20
C MET A 1 -32.06 22.55 43.18
N LYS A 2 -30.76 22.28 43.36
CA LYS A 2 -29.70 22.69 42.39
C LYS A 2 -28.56 21.68 42.26
N GLY A 3 -28.67 20.53 42.95
CA GLY A 3 -27.63 19.49 43.00
C GLY A 3 -27.75 18.39 41.94
N GLY A 4 -28.91 18.21 41.30
CA GLY A 4 -29.13 17.14 40.32
C GLY A 4 -28.42 17.37 38.98
N SER A 5 -28.41 18.61 38.48
CA SER A 5 -27.86 18.93 37.15
C SER A 5 -26.33 18.82 37.06
N ALA A 6 -25.62 19.00 38.17
CA ALA A 6 -24.16 18.89 38.21
C ALA A 6 -23.68 17.43 38.18
N ILE A 7 -24.45 16.51 38.78
CA ILE A 7 -24.13 15.08 38.83
C ILE A 7 -24.45 14.42 37.48
N GLU A 8 -25.59 14.76 36.88
CA GLU A 8 -26.00 14.26 35.55
C GLU A 8 -25.00 14.69 34.44
N ASN A 9 -24.52 15.93 34.48
CA ASN A 9 -23.48 16.42 33.55
C ASN A 9 -22.12 15.75 33.76
N GLY A 10 -21.78 15.37 35.00
CA GLY A 10 -20.55 14.67 35.34
C GLY A 10 -20.53 13.23 34.82
N GLU A 11 -21.65 12.52 34.95
CA GLU A 11 -21.80 11.16 34.42
C GLU A 11 -21.86 11.14 32.89
N ALA A 12 -22.55 12.11 32.27
CA ALA A 12 -22.58 12.27 30.81
C ALA A 12 -21.18 12.57 30.24
N SER A 13 -20.41 13.44 30.90
CA SER A 13 -19.03 13.77 30.50
C SER A 13 -18.06 12.59 30.67
N ARG A 14 -18.19 11.83 31.76
CA ARG A 14 -17.39 10.61 31.98
C ARG A 14 -17.73 9.52 30.97
N ALA A 15 -19.01 9.31 30.67
CA ALA A 15 -19.47 8.36 29.65
C ALA A 15 -19.00 8.77 28.24
N ALA A 16 -19.02 10.07 27.91
CA ALA A 16 -18.50 10.60 26.64
C ALA A 16 -16.97 10.41 26.53
N THR A 17 -16.23 10.67 27.60
CA THR A 17 -14.76 10.50 27.64
C THR A 17 -14.36 9.03 27.55
N ALA A 18 -15.07 8.13 28.23
CA ALA A 18 -14.87 6.69 28.15
C ALA A 18 -15.18 6.13 26.75
N ARG A 19 -16.29 6.58 26.12
CA ARG A 19 -16.64 6.21 24.74
C ARG A 19 -15.61 6.74 23.73
N ALA A 20 -15.15 7.98 23.88
CA ALA A 20 -14.11 8.55 23.03
C ALA A 20 -12.76 7.82 23.16
N GLY A 21 -12.40 7.40 24.39
CA GLY A 21 -11.21 6.58 24.65
C GLY A 21 -11.30 5.20 23.99
N GLY A 22 -12.45 4.53 24.08
CA GLY A 22 -12.69 3.24 23.44
C GLY A 22 -12.62 3.30 21.91
N VAL A 23 -13.24 4.32 21.31
CA VAL A 23 -13.21 4.54 19.85
C VAL A 23 -11.79 4.82 19.35
N ASN A 24 -11.01 5.65 20.06
CA ASN A 24 -9.63 5.95 19.68
C ASN A 24 -8.72 4.72 19.72
N ARG A 25 -8.92 3.81 20.70
CA ARG A 25 -8.20 2.52 20.74
C ARG A 25 -8.57 1.63 19.56
N GLY A 26 -9.87 1.52 19.24
CA GLY A 26 -10.35 0.76 18.10
C GLY A 26 -9.76 1.25 16.76
N LEU A 27 -9.77 2.57 16.53
CA LEU A 27 -9.16 3.14 15.32
C LEU A 27 -7.65 2.87 15.24
N SER A 28 -6.94 2.89 16.37
CA SER A 28 -5.50 2.63 16.38
C SER A 28 -5.14 1.15 16.16
N ILE A 29 -5.98 0.22 16.64
CA ILE A 29 -5.84 -1.21 16.32
C ILE A 29 -6.13 -1.44 14.83
N PHE A 30 -7.16 -0.80 14.29
CA PHE A 30 -7.50 -0.92 12.88
C PHE A 30 -6.42 -0.33 11.96
N ASP A 31 -5.84 0.82 12.30
CA ASP A 31 -4.64 1.38 11.65
C ASP A 31 -3.50 0.36 11.61
N PHE A 32 -3.16 -0.24 12.75
CA PHE A 32 -2.11 -1.24 12.84
C PHE A 32 -2.36 -2.45 11.93
N ILE A 33 -3.58 -3.00 11.94
CA ILE A 33 -3.96 -4.14 11.09
C ILE A 33 -3.83 -3.75 9.61
N LEU A 34 -4.33 -2.58 9.22
CA LEU A 34 -4.23 -2.10 7.84
C LEU A 34 -2.77 -1.91 7.41
N ARG A 35 -1.89 -1.37 8.27
CA ARG A 35 -0.45 -1.27 7.97
C ARG A 35 0.20 -2.64 7.77
N LEU A 36 -0.20 -3.64 8.56
CA LEU A 36 0.30 -5.00 8.40
C LEU A 36 -0.18 -5.65 7.09
N VAL A 37 -1.46 -5.47 6.75
CA VAL A 37 -2.01 -5.95 5.47
C VAL A 37 -1.33 -5.27 4.29
N ALA A 38 -1.13 -3.95 4.36
CA ALA A 38 -0.39 -3.21 3.34
C ALA A 38 1.05 -3.73 3.20
N LEU A 39 1.73 -4.03 4.32
CA LEU A 39 3.10 -4.53 4.31
C LEU A 39 3.18 -5.89 3.62
N ILE A 40 2.29 -6.82 3.99
CA ILE A 40 2.24 -8.16 3.37
C ILE A 40 1.93 -8.03 1.87
N GLY A 41 1.00 -7.14 1.51
CA GLY A 41 0.62 -6.87 0.12
C GLY A 41 1.77 -6.31 -0.71
N THR A 42 2.44 -5.25 -0.25
CA THR A 42 3.54 -4.60 -1.00
C THR A 42 4.80 -5.46 -1.01
N LEU A 43 5.14 -6.12 0.10
CA LEU A 43 6.27 -7.03 0.16
C LEU A 43 6.03 -8.27 -0.71
N GLY A 44 4.84 -8.87 -0.64
CA GLY A 44 4.44 -9.98 -1.50
C GLY A 44 4.44 -9.60 -2.99
N SER A 45 4.03 -8.37 -3.32
CA SER A 45 4.08 -7.84 -4.68
C SER A 45 5.53 -7.65 -5.16
N ALA A 46 6.39 -7.05 -4.33
CA ALA A 46 7.80 -6.87 -4.65
C ALA A 46 8.52 -8.21 -4.85
N ILE A 47 8.29 -9.18 -3.95
CA ILE A 47 8.89 -10.51 -4.02
C ILE A 47 8.36 -11.26 -5.24
N SER A 48 7.04 -11.30 -5.46
CA SER A 48 6.47 -12.01 -6.62
C SER A 48 6.98 -11.43 -7.93
N MET A 49 7.08 -10.10 -8.07
CA MET A 49 7.64 -9.48 -9.28
C MET A 49 9.15 -9.70 -9.38
N GLY A 50 9.89 -9.51 -8.29
CA GLY A 50 11.37 -9.60 -8.26
C GLY A 50 11.92 -11.03 -8.29
N THR A 51 11.11 -12.03 -7.98
CA THR A 51 11.44 -13.46 -8.14
C THR A 51 10.80 -14.08 -9.38
N THR A 52 10.16 -13.26 -10.20
CA THR A 52 9.71 -13.68 -11.54
C THR A 52 10.88 -13.52 -12.51
N ASP A 53 11.82 -14.44 -12.37
CA ASP A 53 12.89 -14.65 -13.34
C ASP A 53 12.46 -15.82 -14.25
N GLU A 54 11.99 -15.50 -15.44
CA GLU A 54 11.78 -16.48 -16.50
C GLU A 54 12.77 -16.17 -17.62
N THR A 55 13.80 -17.01 -17.76
CA THR A 55 14.71 -16.98 -18.89
C THR A 55 14.33 -18.10 -19.85
N LEU A 56 13.76 -17.75 -21.01
CA LEU A 56 13.47 -18.72 -22.06
C LEU A 56 14.07 -18.30 -23.41
N PRO A 57 14.66 -19.27 -24.16
CA PRO A 57 15.64 -19.03 -25.21
C PRO A 57 14.96 -18.79 -26.55
N PHE A 58 14.31 -17.64 -26.73
CA PHE A 58 13.53 -17.44 -27.95
C PHE A 58 13.71 -16.08 -28.59
N PHE A 59 14.95 -15.76 -28.97
CA PHE A 59 15.15 -15.16 -30.29
C PHE A 59 16.36 -15.83 -30.93
N THR A 60 16.16 -16.27 -32.17
CA THR A 60 17.09 -16.95 -33.06
C THR A 60 18.50 -16.31 -33.03
N GLN A 61 19.54 -17.15 -33.21
CA GLN A 61 21.01 -16.97 -33.34
C GLN A 61 21.66 -15.58 -33.57
N PHE A 62 20.92 -14.51 -33.82
CA PHE A 62 21.39 -13.13 -34.03
C PHE A 62 20.85 -12.08 -33.05
N ILE A 63 19.79 -12.35 -32.27
CA ILE A 63 19.34 -11.44 -31.19
C ILE A 63 18.88 -12.29 -30.00
N ARG A 64 19.50 -12.15 -28.83
CA ARG A 64 19.01 -12.77 -27.57
C ARG A 64 18.20 -11.71 -26.83
N PHE A 65 16.87 -11.74 -26.89
CA PHE A 65 16.06 -10.94 -25.97
C PHE A 65 15.93 -11.71 -24.65
N LYS A 66 16.77 -11.33 -23.70
CA LYS A 66 16.53 -11.54 -22.28
C LYS A 66 15.36 -10.61 -21.92
N ALA A 67 14.37 -11.12 -21.21
CA ALA A 67 13.26 -10.31 -20.70
C ALA A 67 13.25 -10.48 -19.18
N GLU A 68 14.27 -9.94 -18.53
CA GLU A 68 14.33 -9.78 -17.09
C GLU A 68 13.44 -8.61 -16.65
N TYR A 69 13.02 -8.62 -15.38
CA TYR A 69 12.34 -7.47 -14.77
C TYR A 69 13.18 -6.17 -14.80
N ASN A 70 14.49 -6.30 -15.04
CA ASN A 70 15.46 -5.21 -15.24
C ASN A 70 15.50 -4.66 -16.67
N ASP A 71 14.96 -5.37 -17.65
CA ASP A 71 14.93 -4.93 -19.05
C ASP A 71 13.76 -3.95 -19.32
N LEU A 72 12.74 -4.00 -18.47
CA LEU A 72 11.58 -3.11 -18.50
C LEU A 72 11.64 -2.15 -17.31
N PRO A 73 12.03 -0.88 -17.50
CA PRO A 73 12.24 0.06 -16.40
C PRO A 73 10.99 0.25 -15.53
N SER A 74 9.80 0.03 -16.08
CA SER A 74 8.53 0.05 -15.34
C SER A 74 8.41 -1.05 -14.28
N PHE A 75 8.89 -2.27 -14.56
CA PHE A 75 8.86 -3.37 -13.59
C PHE A 75 9.94 -3.20 -12.53
N THR A 76 11.13 -2.73 -12.91
CA THR A 76 12.17 -2.34 -11.94
C THR A 76 11.68 -1.24 -11.01
N PHE A 77 11.05 -0.19 -11.57
CA PHE A 77 10.46 0.90 -10.78
C PHE A 77 9.36 0.38 -9.85
N PHE A 78 8.50 -0.53 -10.31
CA PHE A 78 7.49 -1.17 -9.46
C PHE A 78 8.09 -1.92 -8.27
N VAL A 79 9.12 -2.74 -8.49
CA VAL A 79 9.80 -3.49 -7.41
C VAL A 79 10.45 -2.53 -6.41
N ILE A 80 11.15 -1.51 -6.91
CA ILE A 80 11.80 -0.50 -6.06
C ILE A 80 10.75 0.27 -5.25
N ALA A 81 9.67 0.74 -5.89
CA ALA A 81 8.59 1.46 -5.23
C ALA A 81 7.93 0.62 -4.14
N ASN A 82 7.53 -0.62 -4.45
CA ASN A 82 6.93 -1.52 -3.45
C ASN A 82 7.90 -1.84 -2.30
N SER A 83 9.21 -1.97 -2.58
CA SER A 83 10.24 -2.20 -1.56
C SER A 83 10.43 -1.01 -0.62
N ILE A 84 10.46 0.22 -1.16
CA ILE A 84 10.52 1.46 -0.36
C ILE A 84 9.29 1.57 0.54
N VAL A 85 8.11 1.30 -0.01
CA VAL A 85 6.85 1.34 0.74
C VAL A 85 6.82 0.27 1.83
N ALA A 86 7.29 -0.94 1.55
CA ALA A 86 7.41 -2.00 2.55
C ALA A 86 8.37 -1.60 3.68
N ALA A 87 9.55 -1.06 3.37
CA ALA A 87 10.49 -0.56 4.36
C ALA A 87 9.88 0.56 5.23
N TYR A 88 9.17 1.50 4.61
CA TYR A 88 8.43 2.55 5.31
C TYR A 88 7.37 1.97 6.27
N LEU A 89 6.60 0.97 5.84
CA LEU A 89 5.60 0.33 6.69
C LEU A 89 6.24 -0.37 7.90
N VAL A 90 7.38 -1.06 7.70
CA VAL A 90 8.15 -1.65 8.81
C VAL A 90 8.60 -0.58 9.81
N LEU A 91 9.09 0.56 9.34
CA LEU A 91 9.54 1.66 10.20
C LEU A 91 8.38 2.35 10.95
N THR A 92 7.18 2.38 10.35
CA THR A 92 6.02 3.04 10.96
C THR A 92 5.18 2.14 11.85
N LEU A 93 5.30 0.82 11.77
CA LEU A 93 4.61 -0.13 12.66
C LEU A 93 4.90 0.12 14.15
N PRO A 94 6.15 0.30 14.61
CA PRO A 94 6.46 0.64 16.00
C PRO A 94 5.86 1.98 16.44
N LEU A 95 5.84 2.97 15.53
CA LEU A 95 5.25 4.28 15.79
C LEU A 95 3.74 4.18 15.98
N SER A 96 3.06 3.33 15.19
CA SER A 96 1.62 3.06 15.35
C SER A 96 1.35 2.42 16.72
N ILE A 97 2.17 1.46 17.17
CA ILE A 97 2.08 0.87 18.51
C ILE A 97 2.29 1.92 19.60
N PHE A 98 3.26 2.81 19.44
CA PHE A 98 3.51 3.89 20.39
C PHE A 98 2.31 4.83 20.52
N HIS A 99 1.61 5.12 19.42
CA HIS A 99 0.38 5.92 19.41
C HIS A 99 -0.82 5.22 20.07
N ILE A 100 -0.83 3.88 20.13
CA ILE A 100 -1.82 3.09 20.90
C ILE A 100 -1.62 3.31 22.41
N VAL A 101 -0.36 3.25 22.86
CA VAL A 101 -0.02 3.28 24.29
C VAL A 101 -0.02 4.70 24.84
N ARG A 102 0.47 5.67 24.07
CA ARG A 102 0.57 7.07 24.46
C ARG A 102 -0.21 7.93 23.47
N SER A 103 -1.07 8.81 23.97
CA SER A 103 -1.83 9.74 23.12
C SER A 103 -0.85 10.61 22.31
N GLY A 104 -0.56 10.19 21.08
CA GLY A 104 0.42 10.86 20.20
C GLY A 104 0.02 12.31 19.93
N SER A 105 1.00 13.19 19.76
CA SER A 105 0.76 14.61 19.48
C SER A 105 0.06 14.78 18.12
N ARG A 106 -0.77 15.83 17.98
CA ARG A 106 -1.43 16.17 16.70
C ARG A 106 -0.42 16.29 15.55
N VAL A 107 0.77 16.83 15.83
CA VAL A 107 1.86 17.00 14.88
C VAL A 107 2.36 15.67 14.32
N SER A 108 2.59 14.67 15.18
CA SER A 108 3.09 13.37 14.72
C SER A 108 2.09 12.66 13.79
N ARG A 109 0.79 12.77 14.06
CA ARG A 109 -0.25 12.20 13.18
C ARG A 109 -0.30 12.92 11.83
N ILE A 110 -0.14 14.25 11.80
CA ILE A 110 -0.09 15.00 10.53
C ILE A 110 1.12 14.58 9.70
N ILE A 111 2.29 14.42 10.32
CA ILE A 111 3.50 13.96 9.64
C ILE A 111 3.29 12.54 9.06
N LEU A 112 2.68 11.63 9.82
CA LEU A 112 2.34 10.29 9.33
C LEU A 112 1.40 10.36 8.11
N ILE A 113 0.35 11.18 8.15
CA ILE A 113 -0.58 11.35 7.02
C ILE A 113 0.16 11.86 5.77
N LEU A 114 1.06 12.83 5.91
CA LEU A 114 1.84 13.36 4.78
C LEU A 114 2.77 12.30 4.20
N LEU A 115 3.44 11.51 5.05
CA LEU A 115 4.29 10.42 4.59
C LEU A 115 3.48 9.29 3.95
N ASP A 116 2.34 8.91 4.53
CA ASP A 116 1.43 7.90 3.96
C ASP A 116 0.91 8.36 2.58
N ALA A 117 0.61 9.65 2.41
CA ALA A 117 0.21 10.23 1.11
C ALA A 117 1.35 10.20 0.08
N ALA A 118 2.58 10.49 0.49
CA ALA A 118 3.75 10.39 -0.39
C ALA A 118 4.00 8.92 -0.84
N MET A 119 3.86 7.97 0.08
CA MET A 119 3.99 6.54 -0.22
C MET A 119 2.87 6.03 -1.12
N LEU A 120 1.63 6.49 -0.90
CA LEU A 120 0.50 6.22 -1.79
C LEU A 120 0.79 6.71 -3.22
N ALA A 121 1.31 7.93 -3.38
CA ALA A 121 1.65 8.47 -4.68
C ALA A 121 2.75 7.64 -5.37
N LEU A 122 3.81 7.28 -4.63
CA LEU A 122 4.90 6.44 -5.14
C LEU A 122 4.41 5.06 -5.58
N LEU A 123 3.59 4.39 -4.74
CA LEU A 123 3.02 3.08 -5.04
C LEU A 123 2.11 3.13 -6.27
N THR A 124 1.28 4.17 -6.37
CA THR A 124 0.37 4.38 -7.51
C THR A 124 1.13 4.62 -8.80
N ALA A 125 2.21 5.42 -8.76
CA ALA A 125 3.07 5.65 -9.91
C ALA A 125 3.72 4.34 -10.39
N GLY A 126 4.27 3.55 -9.46
CA GLY A 126 4.88 2.25 -9.77
C GLY A 126 3.88 1.25 -10.36
N ALA A 127 2.73 1.09 -9.70
CA ALA A 127 1.67 0.17 -10.12
C ALA A 127 1.09 0.53 -11.48
N SER A 128 0.83 1.81 -11.75
CA SER A 128 0.29 2.26 -13.04
C SER A 128 1.27 2.07 -14.19
N ALA A 129 2.56 2.36 -13.97
CA ALA A 129 3.60 2.12 -14.96
C ALA A 129 3.72 0.63 -15.31
N ALA A 130 3.76 -0.25 -14.30
CA ALA A 130 3.80 -1.69 -14.53
C ALA A 130 2.51 -2.21 -15.20
N ALA A 131 1.34 -1.71 -14.80
CA ALA A 131 0.07 -2.09 -15.41
C ALA A 131 0.00 -1.75 -16.91
N ALA A 132 0.57 -0.61 -17.34
CA ALA A 132 0.63 -0.26 -18.75
C ALA A 132 1.47 -1.26 -19.57
N ILE A 133 2.59 -1.72 -19.02
CA ILE A 133 3.43 -2.74 -19.66
C ILE A 133 2.74 -4.10 -19.68
N VAL A 134 2.07 -4.51 -18.60
CA VAL A 134 1.27 -5.75 -18.57
C VAL A 134 0.15 -5.72 -19.60
N TYR A 135 -0.51 -4.57 -19.76
CA TYR A 135 -1.55 -4.39 -20.78
C TYR A 135 -0.97 -4.60 -22.19
N LEU A 136 0.18 -4.00 -22.49
CA LEU A 136 0.90 -4.22 -23.75
C LEU A 136 1.33 -5.67 -23.92
N ALA A 137 1.76 -6.35 -22.86
CA ALA A 137 2.15 -7.75 -22.91
C ALA A 137 0.97 -8.69 -23.23
N HIS A 138 -0.24 -8.37 -22.75
CA HIS A 138 -1.44 -9.15 -23.04
C HIS A 138 -2.06 -8.86 -24.41
N LYS A 139 -2.17 -7.58 -24.78
CA LYS A 139 -2.90 -7.15 -25.99
C LYS A 139 -2.00 -6.89 -27.20
N GLY A 140 -0.73 -6.55 -26.98
CA GLY A 140 0.15 -6.04 -28.01
C GLY A 140 -0.28 -4.65 -28.51
N ASN A 141 0.53 -4.06 -29.39
CA ASN A 141 0.19 -2.85 -30.14
C ASN A 141 0.89 -2.87 -31.50
N ALA A 142 0.11 -3.11 -32.56
CA ALA A 142 0.62 -3.17 -33.93
C ALA A 142 1.29 -1.86 -34.39
N ARG A 143 0.79 -0.69 -33.94
CA ARG A 143 1.38 0.61 -34.33
C ARG A 143 2.77 0.84 -33.74
N ALA A 144 3.04 0.28 -32.57
CA ALA A 144 4.34 0.34 -31.92
C ALA A 144 5.19 -0.91 -32.18
N ASN A 145 4.74 -1.81 -33.08
CA ASN A 145 5.36 -3.11 -33.35
C ASN A 145 5.58 -3.95 -32.08
N TRP A 146 4.69 -3.82 -31.09
CA TRP A 146 4.76 -4.54 -29.82
C TRP A 146 3.91 -5.80 -29.89
N PHE A 147 4.54 -6.97 -29.79
CA PHE A 147 3.85 -8.26 -29.87
C PHE A 147 3.24 -8.66 -28.51
N ALA A 148 2.14 -9.41 -28.54
CA ALA A 148 1.51 -9.94 -27.32
C ALA A 148 2.33 -11.13 -26.79
N ILE A 149 3.15 -10.87 -25.77
CA ILE A 149 4.09 -11.83 -25.17
C ILE A 149 3.34 -12.89 -24.34
N CYS A 150 2.26 -12.50 -23.66
CA CYS A 150 1.56 -13.37 -22.72
C CYS A 150 0.83 -14.56 -23.34
N GLN A 151 0.65 -14.61 -24.66
CA GLN A 151 0.12 -15.80 -25.35
C GLN A 151 1.09 -16.99 -25.29
N GLN A 152 2.40 -16.72 -25.22
CA GLN A 152 3.45 -17.73 -25.18
C GLN A 152 3.95 -18.00 -23.75
N PHE A 153 3.85 -17.02 -22.84
CA PHE A 153 4.40 -17.06 -21.48
C PHE A 153 3.31 -16.89 -20.41
N ASN A 154 2.46 -17.91 -20.27
CA ASN A 154 1.31 -17.84 -19.38
C ASN A 154 1.71 -17.71 -17.89
N SER A 155 2.71 -18.47 -17.43
CA SER A 155 3.16 -18.47 -16.01
C SER A 155 3.76 -17.13 -15.59
N PHE A 156 4.60 -16.54 -16.44
CA PHE A 156 5.17 -15.21 -16.24
C PHE A 156 4.07 -14.15 -16.16
N CYS A 157 3.14 -14.18 -17.10
CA CYS A 157 2.08 -13.18 -17.16
C CYS A 157 1.08 -13.31 -16.01
N GLU A 158 0.81 -14.53 -15.53
CA GLU A 158 0.02 -14.79 -14.33
C GLU A 158 0.69 -14.23 -13.08
N ARG A 159 2.00 -14.46 -12.90
CA ARG A 159 2.77 -13.93 -11.76
C ARG A 159 2.82 -12.40 -11.74
N ILE A 160 3.13 -11.76 -12.88
CA ILE A 160 3.20 -10.29 -12.95
C ILE A 160 1.82 -9.66 -12.74
N SER A 161 0.77 -10.24 -13.33
CA SER A 161 -0.60 -9.78 -13.11
C SER A 161 -1.04 -9.97 -11.65
N GLY A 162 -0.67 -11.10 -11.03
CA GLY A 162 -0.91 -11.37 -9.62
C GLY A 162 -0.19 -10.38 -8.70
N SER A 163 1.05 -10.02 -9.02
CA SER A 163 1.82 -9.01 -8.29
C SER A 163 1.15 -7.63 -8.32
N LEU A 164 0.57 -7.23 -9.48
CA LEU A 164 -0.17 -5.98 -9.58
C LEU A 164 -1.37 -5.93 -8.63
N ILE A 165 -2.10 -7.04 -8.47
CA ILE A 165 -3.27 -7.12 -7.58
C ILE A 165 -2.88 -6.76 -6.15
N GLY A 166 -1.75 -7.28 -5.65
CA GLY A 166 -1.26 -6.96 -4.32
C GLY A 166 -0.91 -5.48 -4.15
N SER A 167 -0.30 -4.87 -5.16
CA SER A 167 0.09 -3.46 -5.13
C SER A 167 -1.11 -2.51 -5.23
N PHE A 168 -2.07 -2.79 -6.11
CA PHE A 168 -3.34 -2.07 -6.18
C PHE A 168 -4.18 -2.25 -4.90
N GLY A 169 -4.16 -3.43 -4.30
CA GLY A 169 -4.73 -3.66 -2.97
C GLY A 169 -4.07 -2.76 -1.92
N GLY A 170 -2.75 -2.64 -1.94
CA GLY A 170 -1.99 -1.72 -1.09
C GLY A 170 -2.42 -0.26 -1.24
N ILE A 171 -2.65 0.22 -2.48
CA ILE A 171 -3.16 1.58 -2.76
C ILE A 171 -4.51 1.81 -2.04
N VAL A 172 -5.46 0.89 -2.16
CA VAL A 172 -6.76 0.99 -1.48
C VAL A 172 -6.58 1.04 0.04
N VAL A 173 -5.69 0.21 0.59
CA VAL A 173 -5.40 0.20 2.03
C VAL A 173 -4.78 1.53 2.48
N PHE A 174 -3.85 2.12 1.73
CA PHE A 174 -3.29 3.44 2.03
C PHE A 174 -4.35 4.54 2.02
N ILE A 175 -5.29 4.51 1.07
CA ILE A 175 -6.41 5.46 1.04
C ILE A 175 -7.26 5.33 2.32
N LEU A 176 -7.57 4.10 2.75
CA LEU A 176 -8.29 3.86 3.99
C LEU A 176 -7.51 4.36 5.22
N LEU A 177 -6.20 4.10 5.29
CA LEU A 177 -5.32 4.59 6.35
C LEU A 177 -5.35 6.12 6.48
N ILE A 178 -5.22 6.83 5.36
CA ILE A 178 -5.27 8.30 5.32
C ILE A 178 -6.63 8.82 5.78
N PHE A 179 -7.72 8.19 5.32
CA PHE A 179 -9.07 8.56 5.71
C PHE A 179 -9.31 8.37 7.21
N LEU A 180 -8.97 7.20 7.75
CA LEU A 180 -9.09 6.90 9.18
C LEU A 180 -8.25 7.85 10.04
N SER A 181 -7.03 8.13 9.61
CA SER A 181 -6.14 9.07 10.30
C SER A 181 -6.71 10.49 10.31
N SER A 182 -7.31 10.91 9.20
CA SER A 182 -7.97 12.21 9.08
C SER A 182 -9.22 12.30 9.97
N VAL A 183 -10.06 11.28 9.99
CA VAL A 183 -11.23 11.18 10.89
C VAL A 183 -10.79 11.21 12.35
N ALA A 184 -9.73 10.46 12.68
CA ALA A 184 -9.19 10.43 14.03
C ALA A 184 -8.63 11.80 14.46
N LEU A 185 -8.03 12.56 13.52
CA LEU A 185 -7.52 13.90 13.77
C LEU A 185 -8.67 14.90 13.96
N SER A 186 -9.72 14.83 13.14
CA SER A 186 -10.89 15.72 13.25
C SER A 186 -11.70 15.51 14.54
N ARG A 187 -11.61 14.34 15.18
CA ARG A 187 -12.35 14.02 16.41
C ARG A 187 -11.64 14.49 17.70
N ARG A 188 -10.45 15.08 17.60
CA ARG A 188 -9.63 15.55 18.75
C ARG A 188 -9.51 17.07 18.77
#